data_AF-A0A9X4D6U1-F1
#
_entry.id   AF-A0A9X4D6U1-F1
#
_cell.length_a   1.000
_cell.length_b   1.000
_cell.length_c   1.000
_cell.angle_alpha   90.00
_cell.angle_beta   90.00
_cell.angle_gamma   90.00
#
_symmetry.space_group_name_H-M   'P 1'
#
loop_
_entity.id
_entity.type
_entity.pdbx_description
1 polymer ?
#
loop_
_entity_poly.entity_id
_entity_poly.type
_entity_poly.pdbx_seq_one_letter_code
_entity_poly.pdbx_strand_id
1 'polypeptide(L)'
;EQTLSYGELNRRANQLAHKLIELGVGPDVLVGIAMERSLDMVVGLLGILKAGGAYVPLDPEYPEDRLAYMFADSGITLLLTQAHLREVLPIPAAIECLELDEQALVGYSDANPNIEVAPQNLAYVIYTSGSTGKPKGTLLPHQNVVRLFAATQGWFRFDASDVWTVFHSYAFDFSVWELFGALLYGGRA
;
A
#
# COMPACT_ATOMS: atom_id res chain seq x y z
N GLU A 1 12.89 8.37 -17.40
CA GLU A 1 11.82 8.73 -16.46
C GLU A 1 10.58 7.95 -16.84
N GLN A 2 9.91 7.33 -15.87
CA GLN A 2 8.64 6.64 -16.09
C GLN A 2 7.51 7.49 -15.48
N THR A 3 6.33 7.49 -16.10
CA THR A 3 5.15 8.24 -15.63
C THR A 3 3.89 7.46 -15.94
N LEU A 4 2.86 7.56 -15.09
CA LEU A 4 1.52 7.06 -15.35
C LEU A 4 0.50 8.19 -15.22
N SER A 5 -0.47 8.22 -16.14
CA SER A 5 -1.70 8.95 -15.92
C SER A 5 -2.56 8.27 -14.84
N TYR A 6 -3.50 9.01 -14.26
CA TYR A 6 -4.51 8.45 -13.34
C TYR A 6 -5.26 7.25 -13.95
N GLY A 7 -5.57 7.31 -15.25
CA GLY A 7 -6.25 6.21 -15.95
C GLY A 7 -5.38 4.96 -16.07
N GLU A 8 -4.09 5.11 -16.38
CA GLU A 8 -3.15 3.98 -16.45
C GLU A 8 -2.87 3.38 -15.07
N LEU A 9 -2.66 4.23 -14.07
CA LEU A 9 -2.51 3.81 -12.68
C LEU A 9 -3.74 3.01 -12.21
N ASN A 10 -4.94 3.51 -12.47
CA ASN A 10 -6.18 2.85 -12.09
C ASN A 10 -6.33 1.47 -12.76
N ARG A 11 -6.05 1.38 -14.07
CA ARG A 11 -6.12 0.10 -14.79
C ARG A 11 -5.15 -0.93 -14.24
N ARG A 12 -3.88 -0.56 -14.02
CA ARG A 12 -2.87 -1.45 -13.44
C ARG A 12 -3.24 -1.90 -12.03
N ALA A 13 -3.69 -0.97 -11.19
CA ALA A 13 -4.13 -1.27 -9.83
C ALA A 13 -5.38 -2.17 -9.82
N ASN A 14 -6.30 -2.02 -10.77
CA ASN A 14 -7.46 -2.90 -10.91
C ASN A 14 -7.06 -4.33 -11.27
N GLN A 15 -6.15 -4.50 -12.23
CA GLN A 15 -5.68 -5.84 -12.63
C GLN A 15 -5.00 -6.55 -11.46
N LEU A 16 -4.16 -5.83 -10.72
CA LEU A 16 -3.58 -6.35 -9.49
C LEU A 16 -4.66 -6.70 -8.46
N ALA A 17 -5.65 -5.83 -8.25
CA ALA A 17 -6.71 -6.05 -7.29
C ALA A 17 -7.52 -7.32 -7.61
N HIS A 18 -7.86 -7.58 -8.88
CA HIS A 18 -8.54 -8.83 -9.26
C HIS A 18 -7.70 -10.07 -8.95
N LYS A 19 -6.39 -10.02 -9.18
CA LYS A 19 -5.47 -11.10 -8.79
C LYS A 19 -5.42 -11.30 -7.28
N LEU A 20 -5.35 -10.20 -6.52
CA LEU A 20 -5.37 -10.26 -5.05
C LEU A 20 -6.68 -10.83 -4.52
N ILE A 21 -7.82 -10.50 -5.13
CA ILE A 21 -9.13 -11.06 -4.79
C ILE A 21 -9.15 -12.57 -5.04
N GLU A 22 -8.57 -13.05 -6.15
CA GLU A 22 -8.43 -14.49 -6.42
C GLU A 22 -7.60 -15.21 -5.34
N LEU A 23 -6.58 -14.53 -4.81
CA LEU A 23 -5.76 -15.00 -3.69
C LEU A 23 -6.45 -14.85 -2.31
N GLY A 24 -7.71 -14.41 -2.28
CA GLY A 24 -8.51 -14.33 -1.06
C GLY A 24 -8.40 -13.01 -0.30
N VAL A 25 -7.80 -11.96 -0.89
CA VAL A 25 -7.79 -10.62 -0.30
C VAL A 25 -9.21 -10.02 -0.30
N GLY A 26 -9.59 -9.43 0.82
CA GLY A 26 -10.87 -8.78 1.05
C GLY A 26 -10.82 -7.86 2.29
N PRO A 27 -11.97 -7.36 2.76
CA PRO A 27 -12.05 -6.48 3.93
C PRO A 27 -11.26 -7.00 5.14
N ASP A 28 -10.42 -6.12 5.71
CA ASP A 28 -9.54 -6.36 6.87
C ASP A 28 -8.46 -7.45 6.68
N VAL A 29 -8.32 -8.03 5.49
CA VAL A 29 -7.19 -8.92 5.16
C VAL A 29 -5.93 -8.08 5.01
N LEU A 30 -4.90 -8.42 5.78
CA LEU A 30 -3.60 -7.74 5.74
C LEU A 30 -2.72 -8.31 4.61
N VAL A 31 -2.19 -7.43 3.77
CA VAL A 31 -1.23 -7.77 2.71
C VAL A 31 0.06 -7.00 2.96
N GLY A 32 1.16 -7.72 3.13
CA GLY A 32 2.48 -7.09 3.21
C GLY A 32 2.85 -6.46 1.87
N ILE A 33 3.56 -5.35 1.91
CA ILE A 33 4.19 -4.77 0.72
C ILE A 33 5.61 -4.32 1.06
N ALA A 34 6.59 -4.91 0.38
CA ALA A 34 8.01 -4.62 0.51
C ALA A 34 8.59 -4.29 -0.87
N MET A 35 8.66 -3.00 -1.20
CA MET A 35 9.11 -2.50 -2.49
C MET A 35 10.03 -1.29 -2.33
N GLU A 36 10.90 -1.08 -3.30
CA GLU A 36 11.58 0.20 -3.50
C GLU A 36 10.61 1.24 -4.06
N ARG A 37 10.91 2.53 -3.82
CA ARG A 37 10.09 3.64 -4.32
C ARG A 37 10.02 3.61 -5.85
N SER A 38 8.83 3.33 -6.36
CA SER A 38 8.57 3.08 -7.78
C SER A 38 7.08 3.28 -8.10
N LEU A 39 6.73 3.28 -9.39
CA LEU A 39 5.32 3.29 -9.80
C LEU A 39 4.61 2.00 -9.37
N ASP A 40 5.35 0.89 -9.35
CA ASP A 40 4.89 -0.42 -8.88
C ASP A 40 4.49 -0.41 -7.41
N MET A 41 5.21 0.33 -6.56
CA MET A 41 4.82 0.56 -5.17
C MET A 41 3.43 1.20 -5.08
N VAL A 42 3.16 2.24 -5.87
CA VAL A 42 1.85 2.93 -5.86
C VAL A 42 0.75 2.03 -6.45
N VAL A 43 1.04 1.28 -7.51
CA VAL A 43 0.14 0.25 -8.06
C VAL A 43 -0.17 -0.81 -7.01
N GLY A 44 0.83 -1.27 -6.27
CA GLY A 44 0.72 -2.23 -5.17
C GLY A 44 -0.21 -1.76 -4.06
N LEU A 45 0.05 -0.57 -3.53
CA LEU A 45 -0.77 0.05 -2.48
C LEU A 45 -2.23 0.19 -2.92
N LEU A 46 -2.47 0.71 -4.12
CA LEU A 46 -3.83 0.89 -4.63
C LEU A 46 -4.51 -0.43 -4.97
N GLY A 47 -3.78 -1.43 -5.48
CA GLY A 47 -4.31 -2.75 -5.77
C GLY A 47 -4.78 -3.47 -4.51
N ILE A 48 -4.02 -3.38 -3.41
CA ILE A 48 -4.42 -3.93 -2.10
C ILE A 48 -5.73 -3.27 -1.64
N LEU A 49 -5.79 -1.93 -1.65
CA LEU A 49 -6.99 -1.20 -1.22
C LEU A 49 -8.20 -1.50 -2.11
N LYS A 50 -8.01 -1.64 -3.42
CA LYS A 50 -9.07 -1.96 -4.39
C LYS A 50 -9.56 -3.41 -4.27
N ALA A 51 -8.71 -4.32 -3.81
CA ALA A 51 -9.11 -5.67 -3.42
C ALA A 51 -9.90 -5.69 -2.09
N GLY A 52 -9.94 -4.56 -1.36
CA GLY A 52 -10.56 -4.42 -0.06
C GLY A 52 -9.63 -4.73 1.12
N GLY A 53 -8.40 -5.13 0.86
CA GLY A 53 -7.40 -5.42 1.90
C GLY A 53 -6.76 -4.16 2.47
N ALA A 54 -5.97 -4.36 3.52
CA ALA A 54 -5.16 -3.33 4.15
C ALA A 54 -3.67 -3.61 3.96
N TYR A 55 -2.90 -2.61 3.59
CA TYR A 55 -1.46 -2.80 3.35
C TYR A 55 -0.65 -2.70 4.64
N VAL A 56 0.37 -3.56 4.76
CA VAL A 56 1.40 -3.52 5.81
C VAL A 56 2.73 -3.15 5.14
N PRO A 57 3.15 -1.88 5.17
CA PRO A 57 4.36 -1.45 4.49
C PRO A 57 5.61 -1.91 5.26
N LEU A 58 6.50 -2.59 4.54
CA LEU A 58 7.73 -3.19 5.03
C LEU A 58 8.89 -2.56 4.24
N ASP A 59 9.47 -1.49 4.78
CA ASP A 59 10.57 -0.79 4.12
C ASP A 59 11.81 -1.71 3.99
N PRO A 60 12.26 -2.03 2.76
CA PRO A 60 13.42 -2.90 2.56
C PRO A 60 14.72 -2.34 3.16
N GLU A 61 14.79 -1.03 3.43
CA GLU A 61 15.94 -0.39 4.08
C GLU A 61 15.97 -0.60 5.60
N TYR A 62 14.93 -1.19 6.19
CA TYR A 62 14.93 -1.50 7.63
C TYR A 62 15.91 -2.62 7.98
N PRO A 63 16.50 -2.58 9.19
CA PRO A 63 17.31 -3.69 9.70
C PRO A 63 16.57 -5.03 9.64
N GLU A 64 17.32 -6.10 9.33
CA GLU A 64 16.78 -7.45 9.15
C GLU A 64 15.99 -7.95 10.36
N ASP A 65 16.49 -7.69 11.58
CA ASP A 65 15.83 -8.06 12.84
C ASP A 65 14.49 -7.34 13.02
N ARG A 66 14.41 -6.08 12.59
CA ARG A 66 13.16 -5.30 12.59
C ARG A 66 12.16 -5.86 11.58
N LEU A 67 12.59 -6.18 10.36
CA LEU A 67 11.74 -6.80 9.35
C LEU A 67 11.25 -8.18 9.78
N ALA A 68 12.13 -9.03 10.31
CA ALA A 68 11.78 -10.34 10.84
C ALA A 68 10.73 -10.25 11.95
N TYR A 69 10.85 -9.27 12.85
CA TYR A 69 9.83 -9.00 13.87
C TYR A 69 8.49 -8.59 13.24
N MET A 70 8.49 -7.66 12.28
CA MET A 70 7.26 -7.19 11.62
C MET A 70 6.56 -8.32 10.86
N PHE A 71 7.31 -9.18 10.17
CA PHE A 71 6.75 -10.38 9.54
C PHE A 71 6.09 -11.31 10.55
N ALA A 72 6.74 -11.56 11.69
CA ALA A 72 6.21 -12.44 12.73
C ALA A 72 4.99 -11.86 13.47
N ASP A 73 4.95 -10.54 13.69
CA ASP A 73 3.91 -9.87 14.46
C ASP A 73 2.66 -9.52 13.62
N SER A 74 2.84 -9.19 12.34
CA SER A 74 1.76 -8.67 11.50
C SER A 74 0.70 -9.70 11.12
N GLY A 75 1.04 -10.99 11.14
CA GLY A 75 0.12 -12.07 10.76
C GLY A 75 -0.25 -12.09 9.27
N ILE A 76 0.49 -11.38 8.41
CA ILE A 76 0.27 -11.42 6.96
C ILE A 76 0.57 -12.82 6.43
N THR A 77 -0.21 -13.27 5.44
CA THR A 77 0.02 -14.53 4.71
C THR A 77 0.43 -14.30 3.26
N LEU A 78 0.30 -13.07 2.77
CA LEU A 78 0.63 -12.65 1.41
C LEU A 78 1.52 -11.41 1.46
N LEU A 79 2.57 -11.39 0.64
CA LEU A 79 3.51 -10.29 0.47
C LEU A 79 3.62 -9.90 -1.01
N LEU A 80 3.37 -8.63 -1.32
CA LEU A 80 3.77 -8.02 -2.57
C LEU A 80 5.23 -7.57 -2.50
N THR A 81 6.05 -7.97 -3.46
CA THR A 81 7.47 -7.60 -3.51
C THR A 81 8.02 -7.52 -4.93
N GLN A 82 9.27 -7.11 -5.08
CA GLN A 82 10.03 -7.16 -6.32
C GLN A 82 10.96 -8.39 -6.30
N ALA A 83 11.22 -8.98 -7.46
CA ALA A 83 12.01 -10.21 -7.57
C ALA A 83 13.38 -10.13 -6.87
N HIS A 84 14.09 -9.00 -7.02
CA HIS A 84 15.40 -8.80 -6.39
C HIS A 84 15.33 -8.61 -4.88
N LEU A 85 14.20 -8.13 -4.34
CA LEU A 85 14.00 -7.97 -2.90
C LEU A 85 13.65 -9.29 -2.22
N ARG A 86 12.96 -10.20 -2.94
CA ARG A 86 12.59 -11.52 -2.42
C ARG A 86 13.79 -12.32 -1.92
N GLU A 87 14.96 -12.16 -2.57
CA GLU A 87 16.17 -12.89 -2.21
C GLU A 87 16.91 -12.34 -0.98
N VAL A 88 16.66 -11.07 -0.63
CA VAL A 88 17.40 -10.37 0.45
C VAL A 88 16.56 -10.10 1.69
N LEU A 89 15.24 -10.10 1.57
CA LEU A 89 14.34 -9.89 2.70
C LEU A 89 14.21 -11.17 3.55
N PRO A 90 14.10 -11.07 4.89
CA PRO A 90 13.97 -12.22 5.79
C PRO A 90 12.53 -12.77 5.79
N ILE A 91 12.01 -13.14 4.61
CA ILE A 91 10.62 -13.55 4.42
C ILE A 91 10.42 -14.97 4.96
N PRO A 92 9.52 -15.20 5.93
CA PRO A 92 9.18 -16.53 6.39
C PRO A 92 8.60 -17.41 5.27
N ALA A 93 8.98 -18.69 5.24
CA ALA A 93 8.53 -19.66 4.21
C ALA A 93 7.00 -19.87 4.16
N ALA A 94 6.28 -19.51 5.22
CA ALA A 94 4.82 -19.59 5.28
C ALA A 94 4.10 -18.43 4.56
N ILE A 95 4.82 -17.36 4.18
CA ILE A 95 4.25 -16.20 3.49
C ILE A 95 4.34 -16.43 1.98
N GLU A 96 3.20 -16.40 1.31
CA GLU A 96 3.15 -16.42 -0.14
C GLU A 96 3.66 -15.08 -0.69
N CYS A 97 4.61 -15.13 -1.61
CA CYS A 97 5.18 -13.95 -2.24
C CYS A 97 4.61 -13.79 -3.65
N LEU A 98 3.96 -12.66 -3.89
CA LEU A 98 3.54 -12.22 -5.20
C LEU A 98 4.51 -11.15 -5.70
N GLU A 99 5.31 -11.51 -6.70
CA GLU A 99 6.16 -10.57 -7.41
C GLU A 99 5.30 -9.71 -8.34
N LEU A 100 5.43 -8.39 -8.23
CA LEU A 100 4.71 -7.49 -9.13
C LEU A 100 5.39 -7.48 -10.49
N ASP A 101 4.85 -8.27 -11.41
CA ASP A 101 5.22 -8.31 -12.81
C ASP A 101 4.00 -7.96 -13.66
N GLU A 102 4.10 -6.91 -14.48
CA GLU A 102 3.05 -6.49 -15.41
C GLU A 102 2.60 -7.65 -16.32
N GLN A 103 3.53 -8.51 -16.73
CA GLN A 103 3.22 -9.67 -17.56
C GLN A 103 2.33 -10.68 -16.83
N ALA A 104 2.51 -10.82 -15.51
CA ALA A 104 1.74 -11.72 -14.66
C ALA A 104 0.34 -11.17 -14.30
N LEU A 105 0.04 -9.94 -14.71
CA LEU A 105 -1.28 -9.29 -14.59
C LEU A 105 -2.06 -9.30 -15.91
N VAL A 106 -1.43 -9.70 -17.02
CA VAL A 106 -2.09 -9.83 -18.32
C VAL A 106 -3.23 -10.84 -18.23
N GLY A 107 -4.42 -10.42 -18.65
CA GLY A 107 -5.63 -11.25 -18.62
C GLY A 107 -6.57 -10.95 -17.45
N TYR A 108 -6.10 -10.31 -16.39
CA TYR A 108 -6.99 -9.75 -15.37
C TYR A 108 -7.73 -8.52 -15.90
N SER A 109 -8.96 -8.32 -15.43
CA SER A 109 -9.80 -7.20 -15.83
C SER A 109 -9.18 -5.86 -15.39
N ASP A 110 -9.28 -4.84 -16.23
CA ASP A 110 -8.89 -3.48 -15.90
C ASP A 110 -10.06 -2.64 -15.34
N ALA A 111 -11.25 -3.23 -15.22
CA ALA A 111 -12.41 -2.62 -14.59
C ALA A 111 -12.28 -2.59 -13.06
N ASN A 112 -12.84 -1.56 -12.42
CA ASN A 112 -12.82 -1.46 -10.96
C ASN A 112 -13.47 -2.73 -10.35
N PRO A 113 -12.79 -3.40 -9.39
CA PRO A 113 -13.39 -4.52 -8.69
C PRO A 113 -14.68 -4.10 -7.98
N ASN A 114 -15.66 -5.01 -7.97
CA ASN A 114 -16.92 -4.81 -7.27
C ASN A 114 -16.87 -5.49 -5.89
N ILE A 115 -16.15 -4.88 -4.95
CA ILE A 115 -16.00 -5.35 -3.57
C ILE A 115 -16.65 -4.33 -2.63
N GLU A 116 -17.41 -4.81 -1.65
CA GLU A 116 -17.99 -3.97 -0.61
C GLU A 116 -16.94 -3.69 0.47
N VAL A 117 -16.58 -2.42 0.65
CA VAL A 117 -15.63 -1.96 1.67
C VAL A 117 -16.33 -0.90 2.52
N ALA A 118 -16.44 -1.15 3.82
CA ALA A 118 -16.98 -0.18 4.77
C ALA A 118 -15.91 0.84 5.19
N PRO A 119 -16.28 2.08 5.55
CA PRO A 119 -15.31 3.08 6.01
C PRO A 119 -14.51 2.66 7.26
N GLN A 120 -15.03 1.68 8.02
CA GLN A 120 -14.41 1.14 9.24
C GLN A 120 -13.40 0.02 8.94
N ASN A 121 -13.39 -0.54 7.73
CA ASN A 121 -12.36 -1.50 7.34
C ASN A 121 -11.00 -0.83 7.27
N LEU A 122 -9.98 -1.61 7.58
CA LEU A 122 -8.59 -1.19 7.60
C LEU A 122 -8.14 -0.75 6.20
N ALA A 123 -7.41 0.37 6.14
CA ALA A 123 -6.68 0.81 4.96
C ALA A 123 -5.20 0.40 5.07
N TYR A 124 -4.61 0.53 6.26
CA TYR A 124 -3.22 0.16 6.48
C TYR A 124 -2.89 -0.17 7.94
N VAL A 125 -1.75 -0.84 8.12
CA VAL A 125 -1.11 -1.06 9.42
C VAL A 125 0.34 -0.58 9.37
N ILE A 126 0.63 0.58 9.97
CA ILE A 126 1.98 1.14 10.03
C ILE A 126 2.60 0.88 11.40
N TYR A 127 3.82 0.33 11.41
CA TYR A 127 4.55 0.05 12.64
C TYR A 127 5.25 1.30 13.17
N THR A 128 4.94 1.67 14.40
CA THR A 128 5.56 2.81 15.11
C THR A 128 6.47 2.33 16.23
N SER A 129 7.41 3.17 16.67
CA SER A 129 8.26 2.85 17.82
C SER A 129 7.41 2.70 19.09
N GLY A 130 7.40 1.51 19.68
CA GLY A 130 6.71 1.29 20.94
C GLY A 130 7.50 1.85 22.11
N SER A 131 6.79 2.44 23.08
CA SER A 131 7.38 2.85 24.37
C SER A 131 8.05 1.71 25.15
N THR A 132 7.71 0.46 24.81
CA THR A 132 8.25 -0.78 25.38
C THR A 132 9.44 -1.34 24.58
N GLY A 133 9.99 -0.58 23.62
CA GLY A 133 11.14 -0.96 22.79
C GLY A 133 10.82 -1.78 21.55
N LYS A 134 9.71 -2.55 21.54
CA LYS A 134 9.25 -3.28 20.34
C LYS A 134 8.28 -2.43 19.51
N PRO A 135 8.42 -2.40 18.17
CA PRO A 135 7.46 -1.73 17.29
C PRO A 135 6.03 -2.26 17.46
N LYS A 136 5.03 -1.40 17.27
CA LYS A 136 3.60 -1.77 17.34
C LYS A 136 2.90 -1.40 16.04
N GLY A 137 2.18 -2.35 15.46
CA GLY A 137 1.31 -2.11 14.31
C GLY A 137 0.14 -1.20 14.69
N THR A 138 0.03 -0.05 14.04
CA THR A 138 -1.06 0.91 14.24
C THR A 138 -2.09 0.72 13.14
N LEU A 139 -3.27 0.23 13.50
CA LEU A 139 -4.35 -0.14 12.58
C LEU A 139 -5.21 1.10 12.25
N LEU A 140 -5.24 1.51 11.00
CA LEU A 140 -5.97 2.70 10.56
C LEU A 140 -7.04 2.34 9.52
N PRO A 141 -8.32 2.60 9.83
CA PRO A 141 -9.42 2.47 8.88
C PRO A 141 -9.42 3.50 7.74
N HIS A 142 -10.11 3.20 6.64
CA HIS A 142 -10.32 4.11 5.51
C HIS A 142 -10.87 5.48 5.92
N GLN A 143 -11.87 5.51 6.83
CA GLN A 143 -12.48 6.76 7.27
C GLN A 143 -11.47 7.72 7.91
N ASN A 144 -10.39 7.23 8.51
CA ASN A 144 -9.37 8.07 9.13
C ASN A 144 -8.58 8.84 8.07
N VAL A 145 -8.22 8.19 6.96
CA VAL A 145 -7.53 8.81 5.82
C VAL A 145 -8.42 9.87 5.19
N VAL A 146 -9.67 9.53 4.87
CA VAL A 146 -10.62 10.47 4.28
C VAL A 146 -10.87 11.67 5.21
N ARG A 147 -10.99 11.42 6.53
CA ARG A 147 -11.18 12.48 7.52
C ARG A 147 -9.99 13.42 7.61
N LEU A 148 -8.76 12.91 7.53
CA LEU A 148 -7.52 13.71 7.53
C LEU A 148 -7.57 14.77 6.42
N PHE A 149 -7.89 14.37 5.20
CA PHE A 149 -7.96 15.31 4.07
C PHE A 149 -9.18 16.23 4.13
N ALA A 150 -10.36 15.73 4.52
CA ALA A 150 -11.54 16.55 4.66
C ALA A 150 -11.38 17.64 5.76
N ALA A 151 -10.68 17.33 6.85
CA ALA A 151 -10.46 18.26 7.95
C ALA A 151 -9.50 19.41 7.61
N THR A 152 -8.61 19.18 6.65
CA THR A 152 -7.48 20.06 6.35
C THR A 152 -7.63 20.79 5.00
N GLN A 153 -8.60 20.39 4.18
CA GLN A 153 -8.88 20.99 2.86
C GLN A 153 -9.08 22.51 2.93
N GLY A 154 -9.73 23.03 3.96
CA GLY A 154 -9.94 24.48 4.12
C GLY A 154 -8.66 25.29 4.38
N TRP A 155 -7.60 24.65 4.89
CA TRP A 155 -6.32 25.30 5.21
C TRP A 155 -5.36 25.29 4.04
N PHE A 156 -5.27 24.17 3.32
CA PHE A 156 -4.26 23.98 2.27
C PHE A 156 -4.82 24.11 0.85
N ARG A 157 -6.13 23.89 0.65
CA ARG A 157 -6.82 24.03 -0.64
C ARG A 157 -6.20 23.20 -1.78
N PHE A 158 -6.01 21.90 -1.53
CA PHE A 158 -5.43 20.98 -2.50
C PHE A 158 -6.20 20.94 -3.83
N ASP A 159 -5.48 20.90 -4.94
CA ASP A 159 -6.05 20.77 -6.28
C ASP A 159 -5.10 20.08 -7.30
N ALA A 160 -5.57 19.98 -8.55
CA ALA A 160 -4.85 19.26 -9.61
C ALA A 160 -3.59 19.98 -10.12
N SER A 161 -3.34 21.22 -9.70
CA SER A 161 -2.10 21.95 -9.99
C SER A 161 -0.97 21.66 -9.01
N ASP A 162 -1.27 20.97 -7.90
CA ASP A 162 -0.27 20.61 -6.90
C ASP A 162 0.73 19.56 -7.41
N VAL A 163 1.99 19.73 -6.99
CA VAL A 163 3.06 18.74 -7.15
C VAL A 163 3.55 18.34 -5.77
N TRP A 164 3.37 17.07 -5.44
CA TRP A 164 3.70 16.47 -4.16
C TRP A 164 5.00 15.71 -4.29
N THR A 165 5.91 15.89 -3.34
CA THR A 165 7.09 15.04 -3.25
C THR A 165 6.76 13.87 -2.34
N VAL A 166 6.76 12.64 -2.87
CA VAL A 166 6.76 11.45 -2.03
C VAL A 166 8.18 11.25 -1.54
N PHE A 167 8.47 11.74 -0.33
CA PHE A 167 9.82 11.78 0.23
C PHE A 167 10.00 10.76 1.35
N HIS A 168 9.04 10.70 2.28
CA HIS A 168 9.16 9.81 3.42
C HIS A 168 9.01 8.35 3.00
N SER A 169 9.57 7.45 3.79
CA SER A 169 9.29 6.02 3.66
C SER A 169 7.78 5.78 3.68
N TYR A 170 7.30 4.92 2.78
CA TYR A 170 5.88 4.53 2.77
C TYR A 170 5.48 3.68 3.99
N ALA A 171 6.47 3.26 4.79
CA ALA A 171 6.28 2.68 6.12
C ALA A 171 6.25 3.72 7.26
N PHE A 172 6.26 5.02 6.94
CA PHE A 172 6.05 6.12 7.87
C PHE A 172 4.72 6.82 7.56
N ASP A 173 3.95 7.19 8.59
CA ASP A 173 2.57 7.65 8.45
C ASP A 173 2.43 8.96 7.65
N PHE A 174 3.44 9.83 7.67
CA PHE A 174 3.44 11.05 6.85
C PHE A 174 3.37 10.77 5.34
N SER A 175 3.85 9.61 4.88
CA SER A 175 3.71 9.21 3.47
C SER A 175 2.25 9.06 3.02
N VAL A 176 1.32 8.78 3.93
CA VAL A 176 -0.12 8.73 3.63
C VAL A 176 -0.60 10.11 3.19
N TRP A 177 -0.11 11.16 3.85
CA TRP A 177 -0.41 12.53 3.46
C TRP A 177 0.17 12.87 2.08
N GLU A 178 1.43 12.49 1.83
CA GLU A 178 2.13 12.74 0.56
C GLU A 178 1.45 12.04 -0.63
N LEU A 179 1.11 10.75 -0.47
CA LEU A 179 0.52 9.93 -1.53
C LEU A 179 -0.93 10.35 -1.81
N PHE A 180 -1.78 10.38 -0.77
CA PHE A 180 -3.20 10.63 -0.96
C PHE A 180 -3.54 12.11 -1.16
N GLY A 181 -2.63 13.03 -0.84
CA GLY A 181 -2.77 14.45 -1.17
C GLY A 181 -2.85 14.68 -2.67
N ALA A 182 -1.95 14.04 -3.44
CA ALA A 182 -2.05 14.05 -4.90
C ALA A 182 -3.28 13.25 -5.36
N LEU A 183 -3.39 11.99 -4.94
CA LEU A 183 -4.35 11.03 -5.51
C LEU A 183 -5.82 11.41 -5.30
N LEU A 184 -6.17 12.10 -4.22
CA LEU A 184 -7.55 12.50 -3.93
C LEU A 184 -7.96 13.81 -4.62
N TYR A 185 -7.00 14.65 -5.03
CA TYR A 185 -7.26 16.00 -5.55
C TYR A 185 -6.77 16.22 -6.99
N GLY A 186 -6.21 15.17 -7.62
CA GLY A 186 -5.80 15.20 -9.02
C GLY A 186 -4.41 15.79 -9.26
N GLY A 187 -3.64 16.01 -8.19
CA GLY A 187 -2.26 16.51 -8.28
C GLY A 187 -1.29 15.47 -8.86
N ARG A 188 -0.02 15.86 -9.00
CA ARG A 188 1.08 14.95 -9.40
C ARG A 188 1.94 14.60 -8.19
N ALA A 189 2.40 13.35 -8.11
CA ALA A 189 3.33 12.86 -7.10
C ALA A 189 4.59 12.29 -7.75
#